data_AF-A0A9D1DZU8-F1
#
_entry.id   AF-A0A9D1DZU8-F1
#
_cell.length_a   1.000
_cell.length_b   1.000
_cell.length_c   1.000
_cell.angle_alpha   90.00
_cell.angle_beta   90.00
_cell.angle_gamma   90.00
#
_symmetry.space_group_name_H-M   'P 1'
#
loop_
_entity.id
_entity.type
_entity.pdbx_description
1 polymer ?
#
loop_
_entity_poly.entity_id
_entity_poly.type
_entity_poly.pdbx_seq_one_letter_code
_entity_poly.pdbx_strand_id
1 'polypeptide(L)'
;QQMKVEKGKKLFVARLEGEKGASLDFTKVLLTDDNGSVKVGTPYVDGVNVKATIVDHVKADKVLVFKKRRRKGYQKLNGHRQCLTQILIEEIA
;
A
#
# COMPACT_ATOMS: atom_id res chain seq x y z
N GLN A 1 1.14 4.01 -6.23
CA GLN A 1 -0.31 3.78 -6.02
C GLN A 1 -0.84 4.84 -5.07
N GLN A 2 -2.09 5.24 -5.20
CA GLN A 2 -2.78 6.16 -4.29
C GLN A 2 -3.86 5.37 -3.53
N MET A 3 -4.09 5.71 -2.27
CA MET A 3 -5.03 5.02 -1.38
C MET A 3 -5.86 6.06 -0.63
N LYS A 4 -7.18 5.86 -0.56
CA LYS A 4 -8.03 6.60 0.38
C LYS A 4 -7.94 5.93 1.74
N VAL A 5 -7.62 6.71 2.76
CA VAL A 5 -7.36 6.24 4.12
C VAL A 5 -8.28 6.93 5.11
N GLU A 6 -8.56 6.23 6.21
CA GLU A 6 -9.38 6.70 7.33
C GLU A 6 -8.68 6.31 8.62
N LYS A 7 -8.85 7.10 9.68
CA LYS A 7 -8.27 6.82 10.99
C LYS A 7 -8.75 5.46 11.52
N GLY A 8 -7.82 4.64 12.01
CA GLY A 8 -8.08 3.30 12.54
C GLY A 8 -8.19 2.18 11.49
N LYS A 9 -8.10 2.51 10.20
CA LYS A 9 -8.20 1.50 9.13
C LYS A 9 -6.88 0.74 8.94
N LYS A 10 -6.98 -0.57 8.74
CA LYS A 10 -5.86 -1.43 8.32
C LYS A 10 -5.83 -1.56 6.81
N LEU A 11 -4.66 -1.37 6.20
CA LEU A 11 -4.47 -1.39 4.76
C LEU A 11 -3.26 -2.23 4.40
N PHE A 12 -3.32 -2.88 3.24
CA PHE A 12 -2.16 -3.57 2.65
C PHE A 12 -1.57 -2.69 1.56
N VAL A 13 -0.29 -2.38 1.71
CA VAL A 13 0.48 -1.57 0.76
C VAL A 13 1.66 -2.37 0.22
N ALA A 14 2.31 -1.82 -0.80
CA ALA A 14 3.58 -2.34 -1.31
C ALA A 14 4.59 -2.50 -0.16
N ARG A 15 5.57 -3.40 -0.31
CA ARG A 15 6.56 -3.63 0.73
C ARG A 15 7.27 -2.34 1.11
N LEU A 16 7.18 -2.00 2.40
CA LEU A 16 7.89 -0.89 3.03
C LEU A 16 9.05 -1.44 3.86
N GLU A 17 10.11 -0.65 3.97
CA GLU A 17 11.24 -0.88 4.87
C GLU A 17 10.85 -0.43 6.28
N GLY A 18 11.25 -1.21 7.29
CA GLY A 18 10.87 -1.00 8.69
C GLY A 18 10.60 -2.32 9.40
N GLU A 19 10.63 -2.31 10.73
CA GLU A 19 10.25 -3.46 11.54
C GLU A 19 8.77 -3.38 11.95
N LYS A 20 8.24 -4.51 12.43
CA LYS A 20 6.90 -4.55 13.00
C LYS A 20 6.83 -3.60 14.22
N GLY A 21 5.86 -2.70 14.22
CA GLY A 21 5.69 -1.67 15.24
C GLY A 21 6.38 -0.34 14.92
N ALA A 22 7.14 -0.24 13.83
CA ALA A 22 7.72 1.03 13.41
C ALA A 22 6.63 2.00 12.92
N SER A 23 6.76 3.27 13.32
CA SER A 23 5.94 4.37 12.82
C SER A 23 6.46 4.87 11.48
N LEU A 24 5.54 5.28 10.61
CA LEU A 24 5.75 5.79 9.27
C LEU A 24 4.94 7.08 9.11
N ASP A 25 5.63 8.14 8.67
CA ASP A 25 5.03 9.44 8.38
C ASP A 25 4.86 9.62 6.87
N PHE A 26 3.64 9.91 6.42
CA PHE A 26 3.33 10.25 5.04
C PHE A 26 3.02 11.73 4.91
N THR A 27 4.04 12.50 4.52
CA THR A 27 3.95 13.95 4.32
C THR A 27 3.33 14.35 2.99
N LYS A 28 3.22 13.42 2.04
CA LYS A 28 2.71 13.68 0.67
C LYS A 28 1.24 13.32 0.58
N VAL A 29 0.38 14.21 1.07
CA VAL A 29 -1.07 14.07 0.99
C VAL A 29 -1.61 14.83 -0.21
N LEU A 30 -2.45 14.18 -1.01
CA LEU A 30 -2.99 14.74 -2.26
C LEU A 30 -4.34 15.42 -2.05
N LEU A 31 -5.16 14.88 -1.14
CA LEU A 31 -6.52 15.34 -0.89
C LEU A 31 -6.90 15.05 0.55
N THR A 32 -7.54 16.01 1.21
CA THR A 32 -8.21 15.81 2.50
C THR A 32 -9.69 16.19 2.40
N ASP A 33 -10.52 15.49 3.17
CA ASP A 33 -11.96 15.72 3.28
C ASP A 33 -12.30 15.80 4.76
N ASP A 34 -12.56 17.01 5.24
CA ASP A 34 -13.04 17.26 6.61
C ASP A 34 -14.52 17.63 6.56
N ASN A 35 -15.38 16.61 6.71
CA ASN A 35 -16.83 16.76 6.85
C ASN A 35 -17.46 17.77 5.85
N GLY A 36 -17.08 17.67 4.58
CA GLY A 36 -17.62 18.51 3.49
C GLY A 36 -16.70 19.65 3.03
N SER A 37 -15.62 19.95 3.77
CA SER A 37 -14.54 20.81 3.27
C SER A 37 -13.47 19.95 2.60
N VAL A 38 -13.52 19.88 1.27
CA VAL A 38 -12.53 19.14 0.47
C VAL A 38 -11.40 20.08 0.06
N LYS A 39 -10.18 19.78 0.50
CA LYS A 39 -8.96 20.46 0.05
C LYS A 39 -8.22 19.57 -0.95
N VAL A 40 -8.00 20.10 -2.14
CA VAL A 40 -7.23 19.44 -3.19
C VAL A 40 -5.86 20.09 -3.29
N GLY A 41 -4.80 19.29 -3.19
CA GLY A 41 -3.42 19.79 -3.27
C GLY A 41 -3.00 20.18 -4.68
N THR A 42 -2.16 21.21 -4.79
CA THR A 42 -1.49 21.61 -6.03
C THR A 42 0.00 21.82 -5.76
N PRO A 43 0.87 20.78 -5.71
CA PRO A 43 0.66 19.34 -5.96
C PRO A 43 0.36 18.48 -4.72
N TYR A 44 0.52 19.02 -3.51
CA TYR A 44 0.19 18.38 -2.22
C TYR A 44 -0.57 19.36 -1.34
N VAL A 45 -1.24 18.86 -0.29
CA VAL A 45 -1.89 19.70 0.72
C VAL A 45 -0.86 20.04 1.79
N ASP A 46 -0.54 21.32 1.95
CA ASP A 46 0.44 21.77 2.95
C ASP A 46 -0.10 21.63 4.38
N GLY A 47 0.78 21.20 5.29
CA GLY A 47 0.48 21.09 6.72
C GLY A 47 -0.24 19.81 7.15
N VAL A 48 -0.49 18.87 6.23
CA VAL A 48 -1.14 17.59 6.55
C VAL A 48 -0.12 16.45 6.54
N ASN A 49 -0.10 15.64 7.60
CA ASN A 49 0.71 14.43 7.73
C ASN A 49 -0.15 13.25 8.19
N VAL A 50 0.01 12.10 7.53
CA VAL A 50 -0.63 10.85 7.95
C VAL A 50 0.38 9.98 8.67
N LYS A 51 0.12 9.71 9.96
CA LYS A 51 0.91 8.77 10.76
C LYS A 51 0.32 7.37 10.68
N ALA A 52 1.17 6.40 10.39
CA ALA A 52 0.80 5.00 10.34
C ALA A 52 1.82 4.13 11.06
N THR A 53 1.39 2.96 11.52
CA THR A 53 2.26 1.98 12.16
C THR A 53 2.25 0.68 11.38
N ILE A 54 3.43 0.07 11.23
CA ILE A 54 3.58 -1.24 10.57
C ILE A 54 3.03 -2.31 11.51
N VAL A 55 1.96 -2.98 11.10
CA VAL A 55 1.37 -4.09 11.86
C VAL A 55 2.07 -5.40 11.53
N ASP A 56 2.29 -5.68 10.25
CA ASP A 56 2.93 -6.92 9.84
C ASP A 56 3.44 -6.90 8.39
N HIS A 57 4.23 -7.90 8.06
CA HIS A 57 4.89 -8.10 6.80
C HIS A 57 4.49 -9.44 6.19
N VAL A 58 3.60 -9.40 5.21
CA VAL A 58 2.92 -10.60 4.69
C VAL A 58 3.25 -10.87 3.22
N LYS A 59 3.08 -12.13 2.81
CA LYS A 59 3.13 -12.53 1.40
C LYS A 59 1.70 -12.76 0.91
N ALA A 60 1.34 -12.10 -0.18
CA ALA A 60 0.07 -12.31 -0.86
C ALA A 60 -0.10 -13.77 -1.33
N ASP A 61 -1.29 -14.08 -1.82
CA ASP A 61 -1.59 -15.38 -2.40
C ASP A 61 -0.69 -15.69 -3.60
N LYS A 62 -0.47 -16.98 -3.83
CA LYS A 62 0.39 -17.44 -4.91
C LYS A 62 -0.33 -17.28 -6.25
N VAL A 63 0.22 -16.44 -7.11
CA VAL A 63 -0.21 -16.30 -8.50
C VAL A 63 0.63 -17.24 -9.36
N LEU A 64 -0.02 -18.12 -10.12
CA LEU A 64 0.63 -19.04 -11.03
C LEU A 64 0.71 -18.43 -12.44
N VAL A 65 1.91 -18.31 -12.98
CA VAL A 65 2.18 -17.85 -14.34
C VAL A 65 2.57 -19.04 -15.18
N PHE A 66 1.64 -19.48 -16.02
CA PHE A 66 1.86 -20.56 -16.99
C PHE A 66 2.14 -19.98 -18.38
N LYS A 67 3.21 -20.45 -19.02
CA LYS A 67 3.57 -20.10 -20.40
C LYS A 67 3.71 -21.37 -21.22
N LYS A 68 3.04 -21.45 -22.37
CA LYS A 68 3.13 -22.59 -23.29
C LYS A 68 3.18 -22.11 -24.74
N ARG A 69 4.04 -22.70 -25.56
CA ARG A 69 4.05 -22.50 -27.02
C ARG A 69 3.66 -23.80 -27.71
N ARG A 70 2.58 -23.76 -28.49
CA ARG A 70 2.03 -24.95 -29.19
C ARG A 70 3.08 -25.52 -30.15
N ARG A 71 3.23 -26.85 -30.18
CA ARG A 71 4.12 -27.60 -31.11
C ARG A 71 5.62 -27.26 -31.03
N LYS A 72 6.08 -26.60 -29.96
CA LYS A 72 7.49 -26.25 -29.77
C LYS A 72 8.13 -26.90 -28.53
N GLY A 73 7.43 -27.83 -27.87
CA GLY A 73 7.88 -28.44 -26.61
C GLY A 73 8.00 -27.48 -25.41
N TYR A 74 7.83 -26.17 -25.62
CA TYR A 74 8.00 -25.16 -24.59
C TYR A 74 6.76 -25.06 -23.69
N GLN A 75 6.96 -25.37 -22.41
CA GLN A 75 6.02 -25.13 -21.33
C GLN A 75 6.79 -24.73 -20.06
N LYS A 76 6.31 -23.73 -19.33
CA LYS A 76 6.91 -23.23 -18.09
C LYS A 76 5.81 -22.83 -17.12
N LEU A 77 5.93 -23.24 -15.86
CA LEU A 77 5.04 -22.85 -14.77
C LEU A 77 5.88 -22.21 -13.67
N ASN A 78 5.61 -20.94 -13.36
CA ASN A 78 6.27 -20.21 -12.28
C ASN A 78 5.23 -19.70 -11.28
N GLY A 79 5.52 -19.79 -9.99
CA GLY A 79 4.72 -19.12 -8.96
C GLY A 79 5.32 -17.78 -8.56
N HIS A 80 4.47 -16.78 -8.34
CA HIS A 80 4.84 -15.48 -7.76
C HIS A 80 4.04 -15.23 -6.49
N ARG A 81 4.67 -14.67 -5.45
CA ARG A 81 3.99 -14.17 -4.24
C ARG A 81 4.49 -12.76 -3.97
N GLN A 82 3.58 -11.79 -4.03
CA GLN A 82 3.93 -10.40 -3.78
C GLN A 82 4.17 -10.16 -2.28
N CYS A 83 5.27 -9.49 -1.94
CA CYS A 83 5.50 -9.05 -0.57
C CYS A 83 4.73 -7.75 -0.32
N LEU A 84 3.99 -7.72 0.78
CA LEU A 84 3.15 -6.59 1.20
C LEU A 84 3.48 -6.21 2.64
N THR A 85 3.14 -4.98 3.00
CA THR A 85 3.16 -4.51 4.38
C THR A 85 1.73 -4.16 4.79
N GLN A 86 1.32 -4.65 5.94
CA GLN A 86 0.08 -4.24 6.57
C GLN A 86 0.37 -3.04 7.46
N ILE A 87 -0.33 -1.94 7.22
CA ILE A 87 -0.23 -0.71 8.00
C ILE A 87 -1.56 -0.41 8.70
N LEU A 88 -1.48 0.21 9.86
CA LEU A 88 -2.61 0.79 10.59
C LEU A 88 -2.46 2.31 10.56
N ILE A 89 -3.50 3.02 10.17
CA ILE A 89 -3.51 4.48 10.19
C ILE A 89 -3.88 4.94 11.60
N GLU A 90 -2.98 5.63 12.29
CA GLU A 90 -3.18 6.08 13.67
C GLU A 90 -3.76 7.49 13.72
N GLU A 91 -3.20 8.38 12.91
CA GLU A 91 -3.52 9.81 12.96
C GLU A 91 -3.45 10.42 11.56
N ILE A 92 -4.37 11.34 11.29
CA ILE A 92 -4.36 12.24 10.16
C ILE A 92 -4.34 13.61 10.80
N ALA A 93 -3.19 14.28 10.75
CA ALA A 93 -2.97 15.61 11.31
C ALA A 93 -2.80 16.62 10.18
#